data_AF-A0A2V8LNF6-F1
#
_entry.id   AF-A0A2V8LNF6-F1
#
_cell.length_a   1.000
_cell.length_b   1.000
_cell.length_c   1.000
_cell.angle_alpha   90.00
_cell.angle_beta   90.00
_cell.angle_gamma   90.00
#
_symmetry.space_group_name_H-M   'P 1'
#
loop_
_entity.id
_entity.type
_entity.pdbx_description
1 polymer ?
#
loop_
_entity_poly.entity_id
_entity_poly.type
_entity_poly.pdbx_seq_one_letter_code
_entity_poly.pdbx_strand_id
1 'polypeptide(L)'
;MLPDQVYTGQSCAGCQYLNPAAFVPQPLGSVGNLGWNSIVGPTYWGLDMALSRQFQIRERQSIQVRADAFNITNSFIANVPSTANPASGAVPAFANVSNNMFGQLLAAQPTRKMQFALKYTF
;
A
#
# COMPACT_ATOMS: atom_id res chain seq x y z
N MET A 1 3.20 17.30 -18.39
CA MET A 1 3.64 15.93 -18.74
C MET A 1 2.37 15.10 -18.83
N LEU A 2 2.12 14.39 -19.93
CA LEU A 2 0.96 13.50 -20.01
C LEU A 2 1.18 12.31 -19.04
N PRO A 3 0.13 11.82 -18.34
CA PRO A 3 0.27 10.73 -17.36
C PRO A 3 0.97 9.48 -17.93
N ASP A 4 0.68 9.20 -19.19
CA ASP A 4 1.13 8.03 -19.95
C ASP A 4 2.65 8.00 -20.17
N GLN A 5 3.34 9.13 -19.97
CA GLN A 5 4.79 9.19 -20.05
C GLN A 5 5.47 8.89 -18.72
N VAL A 6 4.82 9.19 -17.58
CA VAL A 6 5.40 9.07 -16.23
C VAL A 6 5.22 7.67 -15.67
N TYR A 7 4.08 7.03 -15.94
CA TYR A 7 3.73 5.71 -15.43
C TYR A 7 3.74 4.67 -16.53
N THR A 8 4.17 3.45 -16.22
CA THR A 8 4.15 2.31 -17.15
C THR A 8 2.78 1.61 -17.22
N GLY A 9 1.89 1.91 -16.28
CA GLY A 9 0.61 1.21 -16.09
C GLY A 9 0.71 -0.11 -15.31
N GLN A 10 1.91 -0.55 -14.90
CA GLN A 10 2.10 -1.81 -14.18
C GLN A 10 2.06 -1.61 -12.66
N SER A 11 1.16 -2.31 -11.95
CA SER A 11 1.03 -2.24 -10.49
C SER A 11 1.18 -3.60 -9.79
N CYS A 12 2.04 -4.47 -10.32
CA CYS A 12 2.32 -5.81 -9.78
C CYS A 12 3.59 -5.86 -8.90
N ALA A 13 3.75 -6.95 -8.14
CA ALA A 13 4.93 -7.17 -7.30
C ALA A 13 6.21 -7.26 -8.16
N GLY A 14 7.19 -6.40 -7.87
CA GLY A 14 8.45 -6.36 -8.61
C GLY A 14 8.38 -5.61 -9.95
N CYS A 15 7.23 -5.03 -10.30
CA CYS A 15 7.05 -4.35 -11.57
C CYS A 15 7.58 -2.91 -11.53
N GLN A 16 8.02 -2.44 -12.70
CA GLN A 16 8.43 -1.05 -12.91
C GLN A 16 7.18 -0.19 -13.03
N TYR A 17 6.92 0.69 -12.05
CA TYR A 17 5.74 1.56 -12.02
C TYR A 17 6.00 2.93 -12.62
N LEU A 18 7.14 3.55 -12.31
CA LEU A 18 7.57 4.79 -12.95
C LEU A 18 8.40 4.48 -14.19
N ASN A 19 8.15 5.17 -15.28
CA ASN A 19 8.97 5.06 -16.49
C ASN A 19 10.33 5.75 -16.27
N PRO A 20 11.47 5.03 -16.23
CA PRO A 20 12.78 5.65 -16.03
C PRO A 20 13.14 6.69 -17.11
N ALA A 21 12.65 6.51 -18.34
CA ALA A 21 12.93 7.43 -19.44
C ALA A 21 12.26 8.81 -19.28
N ALA A 22 11.31 8.95 -18.36
CA ALA A 22 10.66 10.22 -18.05
C ALA A 22 11.42 11.07 -17.02
N PHE A 23 12.48 10.53 -16.42
CA PHE A 23 13.24 11.17 -15.35
C PHE A 23 14.72 11.25 -15.70
N VAL A 24 15.35 12.35 -15.31
CA VAL A 24 16.80 12.55 -15.46
C VAL A 24 17.35 13.22 -14.21
N PRO A 25 18.54 12.82 -13.73
CA PRO A 25 19.23 13.57 -12.68
C PRO A 25 19.42 15.02 -13.11
N GLN A 26 19.13 15.95 -12.20
CA GLN A 26 19.40 17.36 -12.45
C GLN A 26 20.89 17.65 -12.24
N PRO A 27 21.49 18.58 -13.00
CA PRO A 27 22.83 19.07 -12.76
C PRO A 27 23.00 19.59 -11.33
N LEU A 28 24.21 19.44 -10.77
CA LEU A 28 24.53 19.97 -9.44
C LEU A 28 24.27 21.48 -9.39
N GLY A 29 23.61 21.94 -8.32
CA GLY A 29 23.26 23.35 -8.13
C GLY A 29 22.02 23.82 -8.90
N SER A 30 21.30 22.92 -9.58
CA SER A 30 20.03 23.23 -10.25
C SER A 30 18.83 22.58 -9.55
N VAL A 31 17.68 23.26 -9.58
CA VAL A 31 16.40 22.74 -9.08
C VAL A 31 15.65 22.09 -10.25
N GLY A 32 15.11 20.90 -10.02
CA GLY A 32 14.31 20.20 -11.03
C GLY A 32 12.96 20.85 -11.31
N ASN A 33 12.29 20.35 -12.35
CA ASN A 33 10.95 20.79 -12.76
C ASN A 33 9.81 19.96 -12.12
N LEU A 34 10.14 18.98 -11.26
CA LEU A 34 9.15 18.19 -10.54
C LEU A 34 8.60 18.98 -9.35
N GLY A 35 7.28 19.17 -9.33
CA GLY A 35 6.60 19.77 -8.20
C GLY A 35 6.53 18.85 -6.98
N TRP A 36 6.19 19.44 -5.83
CA TRP A 36 5.84 18.68 -4.63
C TRP A 36 4.63 17.79 -4.90
N ASN A 37 4.64 16.55 -4.38
CA ASN A 37 3.58 15.57 -4.54
C ASN A 37 3.20 15.28 -6.02
N SER A 38 4.18 15.33 -6.93
CA SER A 38 3.98 15.13 -8.38
C SER A 38 3.85 13.67 -8.82
N ILE A 39 4.13 12.71 -7.94
CA ILE A 39 4.01 11.28 -8.18
C ILE A 39 2.82 10.74 -7.39
N VAL A 40 1.91 10.08 -8.09
CA VAL A 40 0.71 9.44 -7.55
C VAL A 40 0.96 7.94 -7.45
N GLY A 41 0.64 7.35 -6.30
CA GLY A 41 0.77 5.91 -6.08
C GLY A 41 -0.24 5.08 -6.89
N PRO A 42 -0.02 3.76 -7.00
CA PRO A 42 -0.96 2.86 -7.67
C PRO A 42 -2.36 2.93 -7.04
N THR A 43 -3.37 2.66 -7.86
CA THR A 43 -4.75 2.59 -7.37
C THR A 43 -4.91 1.47 -6.34
N TYR A 44 -5.64 1.77 -5.27
CA TYR A 44 -5.95 0.85 -4.19
C TYR A 44 -7.42 0.47 -4.22
N TRP A 45 -7.70 -0.83 -4.08
CA TRP A 45 -9.03 -1.33 -3.79
C TRP A 45 -8.92 -2.52 -2.83
N GLY A 46 -9.77 -2.53 -1.81
CA GLY A 46 -9.81 -3.58 -0.79
C GLY A 46 -11.18 -3.68 -0.15
N LEU A 47 -11.47 -4.86 0.40
CA LEU A 47 -12.70 -5.15 1.10
C LEU A 47 -12.37 -5.83 2.44
N ASP A 48 -12.81 -5.19 3.52
CA ASP A 48 -12.70 -5.70 4.88
C ASP A 48 -14.09 -6.00 5.43
N MET A 49 -14.22 -7.10 6.17
CA MET A 49 -15.49 -7.58 6.68
C MET A 49 -15.37 -8.07 8.12
N ALA A 50 -16.39 -7.79 8.91
CA ALA A 50 -16.54 -8.29 10.28
C ALA A 50 -17.94 -8.86 10.47
N LEU A 51 -18.03 -10.10 10.92
CA LEU A 51 -19.28 -10.76 11.25
C LEU A 51 -19.27 -11.19 12.71
N SER A 52 -20.32 -10.84 13.46
CA SER A 52 -20.48 -11.31 14.83
C SER A 52 -21.91 -11.70 15.12
N ARG A 53 -22.09 -12.78 15.88
CA ARG A 53 -23.38 -13.23 16.37
C ARG A 53 -23.28 -13.67 17.82
N GLN A 54 -24.24 -13.22 18.62
CA GLN A 54 -24.44 -13.71 19.98
C GLN A 54 -25.55 -14.76 19.99
N PHE A 55 -25.29 -15.86 20.69
CA PHE A 55 -26.20 -16.96 20.95
C PHE A 55 -26.49 -17.00 22.44
N GLN A 56 -27.76 -16.87 22.81
CA GLN A 56 -28.22 -17.08 24.19
C GLN A 56 -28.33 -18.58 24.43
N ILE A 57 -27.59 -19.11 25.42
CA ILE A 57 -27.68 -20.53 25.79
C ILE A 57 -28.71 -20.69 26.91
N ARG A 58 -28.61 -19.85 27.94
CA ARG A 58 -29.50 -19.81 29.11
C ARG A 58 -29.64 -18.35 29.58
N GLU A 59 -30.51 -18.10 30.55
CA GLU A 59 -30.87 -16.76 31.05
C GLU A 59 -29.66 -15.86 31.38
N ARG A 60 -28.56 -16.44 31.91
CA ARG A 60 -27.32 -15.71 32.23
C ARG A 60 -26.11 -16.10 31.38
N GLN A 61 -26.27 -17.08 30.48
CA GLN A 61 -25.15 -17.65 29.72
C GLN A 61 -25.27 -17.35 28.23
N SER A 62 -24.25 -16.72 27.66
CA SER A 62 -24.20 -16.42 26.23
C SER A 62 -22.84 -16.71 25.63
N ILE A 63 -22.85 -17.09 24.35
CA ILE A 63 -21.66 -17.22 23.51
C ILE A 63 -21.72 -16.16 22.42
N GLN A 64 -20.64 -15.42 22.23
CA GLN A 64 -20.43 -14.57 21.07
C GLN A 64 -19.38 -15.21 20.16
N VAL A 65 -19.75 -15.41 18.90
CA VAL A 65 -18.83 -15.80 17.83
C VAL A 65 -18.55 -14.58 16.98
N ARG A 66 -17.28 -14.30 16.72
CA ARG A 66 -16.84 -13.23 15.83
C ARG A 66 -15.82 -13.77 14.82
N ALA A 67 -15.96 -13.34 13.58
CA ALA A 67 -14.98 -13.53 12.52
C ALA A 67 -14.68 -12.17 11.89
N ASP A 68 -13.39 -11.82 11.80
CA ASP A 68 -12.94 -10.65 11.04
C ASP A 68 -12.06 -11.11 9.88
N ALA A 69 -12.24 -10.52 8.71
CA ALA A 69 -11.44 -10.74 7.52
C ALA A 69 -10.97 -9.39 6.96
N PHE A 70 -9.65 -9.23 6.83
CA PHE A 70 -9.02 -8.11 6.17
C PHE A 70 -8.54 -8.54 4.78
N ASN A 71 -8.69 -7.68 3.78
CA ASN A 71 -8.42 -7.97 2.37
C ASN A 71 -9.10 -9.29 1.95
N ILE A 72 -10.42 -9.41 2.15
CA ILE A 72 -11.16 -10.66 1.97
C ILE A 72 -11.08 -11.19 0.52
N THR A 73 -10.98 -10.27 -0.45
CA THR A 73 -10.80 -10.54 -1.88
C THR A 73 -9.38 -10.97 -2.22
N ASN A 74 -8.44 -10.87 -1.28
CA ASN A 74 -7.02 -11.14 -1.45
C ASN A 74 -6.40 -10.34 -2.61
N SER A 75 -6.83 -9.09 -2.77
CA SER A 75 -6.34 -8.17 -3.78
C SER A 75 -4.88 -7.80 -3.52
N PHE A 76 -4.07 -7.74 -4.58
CA PHE A 76 -2.71 -7.21 -4.48
C PHE A 76 -2.79 -5.70 -4.32
N ILE A 77 -2.23 -5.20 -3.23
CA ILE A 77 -2.20 -3.78 -2.90
C ILE A 77 -0.74 -3.38 -2.82
N ALA A 78 -0.26 -2.75 -3.88
CA ALA A 78 1.10 -2.24 -3.92
C ALA A 78 1.30 -1.18 -2.84
N ASN A 79 2.45 -1.23 -2.18
CA ASN A 79 2.86 -0.18 -1.27
C ASN A 79 4.01 0.60 -1.90
N VAL A 80 3.83 1.92 -2.05
CA VAL A 80 4.93 2.79 -2.46
C VAL A 80 5.82 2.98 -1.24
N PRO A 81 7.12 2.56 -1.27
CA PRO A 81 8.02 2.77 -0.15
C PRO A 81 8.01 4.25 0.22
N SER A 82 7.72 4.54 1.50
CA SER A 82 7.36 5.88 1.96
C SER A 82 8.30 6.96 1.39
N THR A 83 7.70 8.10 1.03
CA THR A 83 8.39 9.38 0.84
C THR A 83 9.40 9.57 1.96
N ALA A 84 10.58 10.11 1.63
CA ALA A 84 11.60 10.53 2.58
C ALA A 84 10.94 11.07 3.85
N ASN A 85 11.44 10.67 5.03
CA ASN A 85 11.11 11.42 6.25
C ASN A 85 11.46 12.89 5.94
N PRO A 86 10.52 13.84 5.99
CA PRO A 86 10.81 15.23 5.63
C PRO A 86 11.86 15.87 6.55
N ALA A 87 12.16 15.24 7.70
CA ALA A 87 13.25 15.63 8.60
C ALA A 87 14.60 14.96 8.27
N SER A 88 14.67 13.98 7.35
CA SER A 88 15.93 13.42 6.85
C SER A 88 16.16 13.86 5.41
N GLY A 89 17.38 14.31 5.09
CA GLY A 89 17.76 14.63 3.71
C GLY A 89 17.88 13.40 2.79
N ALA A 90 17.40 12.23 3.22
CA ALA A 90 17.55 10.98 2.50
C ALA A 90 16.43 10.80 1.47
N VAL A 91 16.77 10.72 0.19
CA VAL A 91 15.82 10.36 -0.87
C VAL A 91 15.58 8.85 -0.85
N PRO A 92 14.32 8.36 -0.74
CA PRO A 92 14.04 6.94 -0.74
C PRO A 92 14.45 6.29 -2.07
N ALA A 93 14.83 5.01 -2.03
CA ALA A 93 15.30 4.28 -3.20
C ALA A 93 14.30 4.32 -4.38
N PHE A 94 12.99 4.29 -4.08
CA PHE A 94 11.93 4.43 -5.07
C PHE A 94 11.96 5.74 -5.87
N ALA A 95 12.39 6.84 -5.23
CA ALA A 95 12.42 8.18 -5.83
C ALA A 95 13.84 8.62 -6.27
N ASN A 96 14.87 7.83 -5.98
CA ASN A 96 16.24 8.12 -6.37
C ASN A 96 16.51 7.59 -7.78
N VAL A 97 16.54 8.47 -8.78
CA VAL A 97 16.71 8.09 -10.20
C VAL A 97 18.03 7.36 -10.49
N SER A 98 19.04 7.54 -9.63
CA SER A 98 20.35 6.86 -9.75
C SER A 98 20.37 5.49 -9.06
N ASN A 99 19.28 5.07 -8.43
CA ASN A 99 19.15 3.79 -7.75
C ASN A 99 18.52 2.73 -8.67
N ASN A 100 18.97 1.47 -8.57
CA ASN A 100 18.42 0.36 -9.36
C ASN A 100 16.97 -0.03 -8.98
N MET A 101 16.49 0.42 -7.82
CA MET A 101 15.10 0.25 -7.35
C MET A 101 14.21 1.44 -7.73
N PHE A 102 14.71 2.40 -8.50
CA PHE A 102 13.94 3.56 -8.93
C PHE A 102 12.62 3.15 -9.59
N GLY A 103 11.51 3.66 -9.08
CA GLY A 103 10.19 3.43 -9.65
C GLY A 103 9.65 1.99 -9.55
N GLN A 104 10.29 1.09 -8.80
CA GLN A 104 9.82 -0.31 -8.66
C GLN A 104 8.92 -0.51 -7.43
N LEU A 105 7.84 -1.28 -7.60
CA LEU A 105 6.93 -1.65 -6.51
C LEU A 105 7.40 -2.94 -5.83
N LEU A 106 8.24 -2.80 -4.81
CA LEU A 106 8.88 -3.91 -4.10
C LEU A 106 8.22 -4.28 -2.76
N ALA A 107 7.22 -3.49 -2.35
CA ALA A 107 6.46 -3.72 -1.13
C ALA A 107 4.96 -3.81 -1.43
N ALA A 108 4.24 -4.52 -0.57
CA ALA A 108 2.79 -4.65 -0.63
C ALA A 108 2.19 -4.62 0.77
N GLN A 109 0.91 -4.24 0.85
CA GLN A 109 0.14 -4.41 2.07
C GLN A 109 -0.05 -5.90 2.39
N PRO A 110 -0.39 -6.24 3.65
CA PRO A 110 -0.59 -7.63 4.03
C PRO A 110 -1.63 -8.32 3.14
N THR A 111 -1.36 -9.59 2.84
CA THR A 111 -2.33 -10.49 2.21
C THR A 111 -3.51 -10.72 3.14
N ARG A 112 -4.53 -11.42 2.62
CA ARG A 112 -5.75 -11.73 3.36
C ARG A 112 -5.47 -12.30 4.75
N LYS A 113 -6.03 -11.65 5.77
CA LYS A 113 -5.96 -12.10 7.17
C LYS A 113 -7.36 -12.40 7.67
N MET A 114 -7.55 -13.57 8.26
CA MET A 114 -8.80 -13.94 8.90
C MET A 114 -8.53 -14.31 10.35
N GLN A 115 -9.36 -13.81 11.25
CA GLN A 115 -9.27 -14.07 12.68
C GLN A 115 -10.63 -14.45 13.22
N PHE A 116 -10.62 -15.39 14.16
CA PHE A 116 -11.82 -15.88 14.81
C PHE A 116 -11.69 -15.66 16.31
N ALA A 117 -12.78 -15.23 16.93
CA ALA A 117 -12.86 -15.06 18.37
C ALA A 117 -14.15 -15.68 18.90
N LEU A 118 -14.02 -16.34 20.04
CA LEU A 118 -15.14 -16.86 20.82
C LEU A 118 -15.08 -16.25 22.20
N LYS A 119 -16.19 -15.65 22.63
CA LYS A 119 -16.36 -15.12 23.98
C LYS A 119 -17.51 -15.83 24.67
N TYR A 120 -17.25 -16.32 25.86
CA TYR A 120 -18.25 -16.89 26.75
C TYR A 120 -18.54 -15.90 27.89
N THR A 121 -19.80 -15.78 28.30
CA THR A 121 -20.24 -14.94 29.42
C THR A 121 -21.22 -15.74 30.28
N PHE A 122 -21.05 -15.68 31.60
CA PHE A 122 -21.76 -16.48 32.60
C PHE A 122 -22.38 -15.61 33.69
#